data_AF-A0A9W2XDA6-F1
#
_entry.id   AF-A0A9W2XDA6-F1
#
_cell.length_a   1.000
_cell.length_b   1.000
_cell.length_c   1.000
_cell.angle_alpha   90.00
_cell.angle_beta   90.00
_cell.angle_gamma   90.00
#
_symmetry.space_group_name_H-M   'P 1'
#
loop_
_entity.id
_entity.type
_entity.pdbx_description
1 polymer ?
#
loop_
_entity_poly.entity_id
_entity_poly.type
_entity_poly.pdbx_seq_one_letter_code
_entity_poly.pdbx_strand_id
1 'polypeptide(L)'
;MFGIGIGLMMFGYWRLFKWNRERRRLQIEEMEARIALMPLLQAEHDRRTLRMLRENLEEEAVLMKDVPGWKVGESVFHTDRWVTPLSEELFNLHPREELLHKRFGFLWYV
;
A
#
# COMPACT_ATOMS: atom_id res chain seq x y z
N MET A 1 12.88 -50.07 -19.23
CA MET A 1 13.10 -48.60 -19.34
C MET A 1 11.88 -47.80 -18.91
N PHE A 2 10.70 -47.94 -19.55
CA PHE A 2 9.50 -47.12 -19.24
C PHE A 2 8.90 -47.28 -17.83
N GLY A 3 8.89 -48.50 -17.27
CA GLY A 3 8.31 -48.75 -15.94
C GLY A 3 9.02 -48.02 -14.78
N ILE A 4 10.36 -47.88 -14.87
CA ILE A 4 11.15 -47.12 -13.88
C ILE A 4 10.82 -45.62 -13.98
N GLY A 5 10.67 -45.10 -15.20
CA GLY A 5 10.26 -43.71 -15.44
C GLY A 5 8.87 -43.41 -14.86
N ILE A 6 7.90 -44.30 -15.08
CA ILE A 6 6.54 -44.16 -14.54
C ILE A 6 6.56 -44.23 -13.00
N GLY A 7 7.34 -45.15 -12.41
CA GLY A 7 7.49 -45.25 -10.96
C GLY A 7 8.06 -43.98 -10.31
N LEU A 8 9.12 -43.42 -10.91
CA LEU A 8 9.71 -42.15 -10.46
C LEU A 8 8.75 -40.97 -10.62
N MET A 9 7.99 -40.92 -11.72
CA MET A 9 6.98 -39.89 -11.91
C MET A 9 5.86 -39.98 -10.87
N MET A 10 5.30 -41.17 -10.62
CA MET A 10 4.27 -41.34 -9.60
C MET A 10 4.77 -40.93 -8.20
N PHE A 11 6.00 -41.29 -7.84
CA PHE A 11 6.61 -40.85 -6.58
C PHE A 11 6.83 -39.33 -6.52
N GLY A 12 7.32 -38.74 -7.63
CA GLY A 12 7.51 -37.29 -7.76
C GLY A 12 6.21 -36.52 -7.58
N TYR A 13 5.14 -36.94 -8.27
CA TYR A 13 3.81 -36.34 -8.12
C TYR A 13 3.29 -36.49 -6.69
N TRP A 14 3.39 -37.66 -6.08
CA TRP A 14 2.96 -37.86 -4.70
C TRP A 14 3.67 -36.91 -3.71
N ARG A 15 5.00 -36.75 -3.86
CA ARG A 15 5.79 -35.82 -3.03
C ARG A 15 5.40 -34.37 -3.29
N LEU A 16 5.20 -33.98 -4.54
CA LEU A 16 4.74 -32.64 -4.92
C LEU A 16 3.35 -32.32 -4.36
N PHE A 17 2.41 -33.26 -4.43
CA PHE A 17 1.07 -33.06 -3.85
C PHE A 17 1.14 -32.88 -2.33
N LYS A 18 1.94 -33.69 -1.64
CA LYS A 18 2.16 -33.53 -0.19
C LYS A 18 2.77 -32.15 0.12
N TRP A 19 3.78 -31.74 -0.64
CA TRP A 19 4.44 -30.44 -0.45
C TRP A 19 3.53 -29.25 -0.77
N ASN A 20 2.76 -29.32 -1.84
CA ASN A 20 1.82 -28.25 -2.22
C ASN A 20 0.73 -28.06 -1.17
N ARG A 21 0.27 -29.14 -0.53
CA ARG A 21 -0.66 -29.05 0.59
C ARG A 21 -0.03 -28.34 1.79
N GLU A 22 1.22 -28.66 2.10
CA GLU A 22 1.94 -27.99 3.18
C GLU A 22 2.17 -26.51 2.90
N ARG A 23 2.63 -26.16 1.70
CA ARG A 23 2.78 -24.75 1.28
C ARG A 23 1.49 -23.97 1.39
N ARG A 24 0.34 -24.59 1.07
CA ARG A 24 -0.96 -23.95 1.24
C ARG A 24 -1.28 -23.69 2.71
N ARG A 25 -0.95 -24.61 3.63
CA ARG A 25 -1.15 -24.39 5.07
C ARG A 25 -0.31 -23.21 5.56
N LEU A 26 0.97 -23.16 5.16
CA LEU A 26 1.87 -22.05 5.50
C LEU A 26 1.38 -20.70 4.94
N GLN A 27 0.88 -20.69 3.70
CA GLN A 27 0.29 -19.48 3.11
C GLN A 27 -0.97 -19.01 3.86
N ILE A 28 -1.79 -19.93 4.36
CA ILE A 28 -2.96 -19.60 5.18
C ILE A 28 -2.51 -18.97 6.50
N GLU A 29 -1.52 -19.57 7.17
CA GLU A 29 -0.94 -19.03 8.40
C GLU A 29 -0.36 -17.62 8.19
N GLU A 30 0.37 -17.39 7.09
CA GLU A 30 0.89 -16.06 6.74
C GLU A 30 -0.23 -15.04 6.47
N MET A 31 -1.30 -15.45 5.78
CA MET A 31 -2.47 -14.60 5.54
C MET A 31 -3.20 -14.26 6.85
N GLU A 32 -3.39 -15.23 7.74
CA GLU A 32 -3.99 -15.02 9.07
C GLU A 32 -3.13 -14.07 9.92
N ALA A 33 -1.81 -14.24 9.90
CA ALA A 33 -0.87 -13.33 10.57
C ALA A 33 -1.00 -11.89 10.01
N ARG A 34 -1.12 -11.73 8.69
CA ARG A 34 -1.34 -10.42 8.07
C ARG A 34 -2.69 -9.80 8.47
N ILE A 35 -3.77 -10.59 8.50
CA ILE A 35 -5.09 -10.12 8.92
C ILE A 35 -5.05 -9.63 10.36
N ALA A 36 -4.33 -10.33 11.24
CA ALA A 36 -4.17 -9.92 12.64
C ALA A 36 -3.46 -8.56 12.79
N LEU A 37 -2.48 -8.25 11.93
CA LEU A 37 -1.73 -6.99 11.96
C LEU A 37 -2.40 -5.85 11.20
N MET A 38 -3.26 -6.16 10.23
CA MET A 38 -3.92 -5.18 9.36
C MET A 38 -4.62 -4.02 10.08
N PRO A 39 -5.41 -4.21 11.16
CA PRO A 39 -6.10 -3.09 11.81
C PRO A 39 -5.15 -2.06 12.41
N LEU A 40 -3.99 -2.50 12.93
CA LEU A 40 -2.98 -1.60 13.49
C LEU A 40 -2.32 -0.78 12.38
N LEU A 41 -1.89 -1.44 11.30
CA LEU A 41 -1.28 -0.78 10.15
C LEU A 41 -2.24 0.20 9.48
N GLN A 42 -3.53 -0.15 9.41
CA GLN A 42 -4.56 0.74 8.89
C GLN A 42 -4.70 2.00 9.74
N ALA A 43 -4.79 1.84 11.07
CA ALA A 43 -4.91 2.98 11.98
C ALA A 43 -3.68 3.91 11.94
N GLU A 44 -2.47 3.33 11.82
CA GLU A 44 -1.24 4.12 11.65
C GLU A 44 -1.22 4.86 10.30
N HIS A 45 -1.65 4.20 9.23
CA HIS A 45 -1.76 4.81 7.91
C HIS A 45 -2.75 5.97 7.91
N ASP A 46 -3.95 5.78 8.47
CA ASP A 46 -4.99 6.80 8.55
C ASP A 46 -4.51 8.02 9.37
N ARG A 47 -3.81 7.79 10.49
CA ARG A 47 -3.23 8.88 11.28
C ARG A 47 -2.16 9.64 10.50
N ARG A 48 -1.32 8.93 9.75
CA ARG A 48 -0.25 9.54 8.95
C ARG A 48 -0.82 10.41 7.83
N THR A 49 -1.82 9.93 7.10
CA THR A 49 -2.44 10.68 5.99
C THR A 49 -3.13 11.94 6.48
N LEU A 50 -3.93 11.83 7.55
CA LEU A 50 -4.61 12.99 8.14
C LEU A 50 -3.63 14.03 8.70
N ARG A 51 -2.51 13.58 9.29
CA ARG A 51 -1.47 14.50 9.78
C ARG A 51 -0.85 15.31 8.63
N MET A 52 -0.43 14.66 7.56
CA MET A 52 0.17 15.34 6.40
C MET A 52 -0.82 16.31 5.75
N LEU A 53 -2.09 15.91 5.60
CA LEU A 53 -3.13 16.82 5.07
C LEU A 53 -3.36 18.02 5.98
N ARG A 54 -3.31 17.83 7.30
CA ARG A 54 -3.46 18.92 8.26
C ARG A 54 -2.30 19.92 8.16
N GLU A 55 -1.07 19.41 8.09
CA GLU A 55 0.14 20.22 7.90
C GLU A 55 0.08 21.01 6.58
N ASN A 56 -0.27 20.34 5.47
CA ASN A 56 -0.40 20.99 4.16
C ASN A 56 -1.49 22.08 4.16
N LEU A 57 -2.62 21.87 4.85
CA LEU A 57 -3.69 22.87 4.97
C LEU A 57 -3.24 24.08 5.80
N GLU A 58 -2.50 23.86 6.88
CA GLU A 58 -1.94 24.95 7.70
C GLU A 58 -0.92 25.77 6.91
N GLU A 59 -0.04 25.13 6.13
CA GLU A 59 0.90 25.82 5.25
C GLU A 59 0.20 26.54 4.10
N GLU A 60 -0.80 25.93 3.46
CA GLU A 60 -1.63 26.55 2.43
C GLU A 60 -2.31 27.82 2.96
N ALA A 61 -2.85 27.79 4.19
CA ALA A 61 -3.47 28.95 4.82
C ALA A 61 -2.49 30.12 4.99
N VAL A 62 -1.23 29.82 5.31
CA VAL A 62 -0.18 30.84 5.46
C VAL A 62 0.25 31.40 4.10
N LEU A 63 0.42 30.54 3.10
CA LEU A 63 0.90 30.91 1.77
C LEU A 63 -0.15 31.67 0.95
N MET A 64 -1.43 31.30 1.06
CA MET A 64 -2.52 31.83 0.23
C MET A 64 -3.31 32.96 0.87
N LYS A 65 -2.91 33.45 2.06
CA LYS A 65 -3.62 34.49 2.81
C LYS A 65 -3.86 35.79 2.02
N ASP A 66 -2.94 36.13 1.10
CA ASP A 66 -2.93 37.41 0.37
C ASP A 66 -3.59 37.30 -1.03
N VAL A 67 -4.05 36.11 -1.43
CA VAL A 67 -4.62 35.87 -2.76
C VAL A 67 -6.15 36.03 -2.72
N PRO A 68 -6.73 37.00 -3.46
CA PRO A 68 -8.17 37.21 -3.44
C PRO A 68 -8.93 36.05 -4.11
N GLY A 69 -9.98 35.56 -3.44
CA GLY A 69 -10.86 34.51 -3.97
C GLY A 69 -10.38 33.08 -3.69
N TRP A 70 -9.24 32.89 -3.04
CA TRP A 70 -8.77 31.55 -2.63
C TRP A 70 -9.49 31.07 -1.37
N LYS A 71 -10.00 29.84 -1.40
CA LYS A 71 -10.57 29.17 -0.23
C LYS A 71 -9.69 27.99 0.15
N VAL A 72 -9.07 28.08 1.32
CA VAL A 72 -8.19 27.04 1.85
C VAL A 72 -8.98 25.76 2.07
N GLY A 73 -8.47 24.63 1.55
CA GLY A 73 -9.08 23.31 1.74
C GLY A 73 -10.45 23.11 1.07
N GLU A 74 -10.80 23.93 0.06
CA GLU A 74 -12.02 23.71 -0.72
C GLU A 74 -11.89 22.42 -1.57
N SER A 75 -12.85 21.51 -1.42
CA SER A 75 -12.90 20.29 -2.23
C SER A 75 -13.17 20.63 -3.69
N VAL A 76 -12.38 20.06 -4.60
CA VAL A 76 -12.60 20.16 -6.05
C VAL A 76 -13.83 19.33 -6.48
N PHE A 77 -14.22 18.35 -5.68
CA PHE A 77 -15.34 17.48 -5.98
C PHE A 77 -16.65 18.06 -5.45
N HIS A 78 -17.73 17.85 -6.20
CA HIS A 78 -19.10 18.23 -5.80
C HIS A 78 -19.72 17.30 -4.72
N THR A 79 -18.92 16.48 -4.04
CA THR A 79 -19.40 15.48 -3.07
C THR A 79 -18.78 15.68 -1.70
N ASP A 80 -19.55 15.52 -0.64
CA ASP A 80 -19.09 15.56 0.76
C ASP A 80 -18.41 14.25 1.22
N ARG A 81 -18.22 13.29 0.31
CA ARG A 81 -17.56 12.02 0.61
C ARG A 81 -16.05 12.22 0.73
N TRP A 82 -15.42 11.49 1.66
CA TRP A 82 -13.97 11.35 1.70
C TRP A 82 -13.42 10.79 0.37
N VAL A 83 -12.46 11.50 -0.20
CA VAL A 83 -11.68 11.06 -1.35
C VAL A 83 -10.26 10.76 -0.89
N THR A 84 -9.73 9.61 -1.29
CA THR A 84 -8.35 9.24 -0.96
C THR A 84 -7.38 10.20 -1.65
N PRO A 85 -6.49 10.87 -0.91
CA PRO A 85 -5.59 11.87 -1.47
C PRO A 85 -4.57 11.22 -2.40
N LEU A 86 -4.16 11.96 -3.43
CA LEU A 86 -3.08 11.55 -4.32
C LEU A 86 -1.73 11.68 -3.60
N SER A 87 -0.75 10.87 -4.00
CA SER A 87 0.63 11.02 -3.50
C SER A 87 1.19 12.42 -3.77
N GLU A 88 0.77 13.06 -4.86
CA GLU A 88 1.19 14.42 -5.21
C GLU A 88 0.55 15.48 -4.29
N GLU A 89 -0.69 15.26 -3.83
CA GLU A 89 -1.37 16.16 -2.87
C GLU A 89 -0.77 16.07 -1.46
N LEU A 90 -0.28 14.89 -1.09
CA LEU A 90 0.37 14.68 0.22
C LEU A 90 1.81 15.21 0.25
N PHE A 91 2.58 15.03 -0.83
CA PHE A 91 4.01 15.34 -0.89
C PHE A 91 4.34 16.60 -1.73
N ASN A 92 3.37 17.48 -1.98
CA ASN A 92 3.56 18.71 -2.77
C ASN A 92 4.56 19.70 -2.16
N LEU A 93 4.55 19.86 -0.83
CA LEU A 93 5.41 20.79 -0.08
C LEU A 93 6.72 20.13 0.38
N HIS A 94 6.79 18.80 0.27
CA HIS A 94 7.95 18.00 0.66
C HIS A 94 9.08 18.05 -0.39
N PRO A 95 10.33 17.71 0.01
CA PRO A 95 11.42 17.54 -0.94
C PRO A 95 11.06 16.54 -2.04
N ARG A 96 11.43 16.88 -3.29
CA ARG A 96 11.13 16.06 -4.48
C ARG A 96 11.59 14.60 -4.36
N GLU A 97 12.69 14.38 -3.64
CA GLU A 97 13.23 13.03 -3.38
C GLU A 97 12.24 12.13 -2.65
N GLU A 98 11.49 12.67 -1.68
CA GLU A 98 10.49 11.91 -0.92
C GLU A 98 9.32 11.49 -1.80
N LEU A 99 8.86 12.38 -2.67
CA LEU A 99 7.80 12.09 -3.65
C LEU A 99 8.26 11.00 -4.63
N LEU A 100 9.47 11.11 -5.17
CA LEU A 100 10.03 10.11 -6.09
C LEU A 100 10.19 8.76 -5.40
N HIS A 101 10.69 8.74 -4.17
CA HIS A 101 10.82 7.52 -3.38
C HIS A 101 9.45 6.89 -3.10
N LYS A 102 8.42 7.68 -2.80
CA LYS A 102 7.07 7.16 -2.59
C LYS A 102 6.43 6.60 -3.85
N ARG A 103 6.69 7.21 -5.01
CA ARG A 103 6.12 6.81 -6.30
C ARG A 103 6.84 5.62 -6.93
N PHE A 104 8.17 5.61 -6.88
CA PHE A 104 9.01 4.64 -7.60
C PHE A 104 9.84 3.73 -6.71
N GLY A 105 9.92 3.99 -5.39
CA GLY A 105 10.80 3.25 -4.48
C GLY A 105 10.55 1.75 -4.48
N PHE A 106 9.30 1.30 -4.62
CA PHE A 106 9.00 -0.14 -4.73
C PHE A 106 9.56 -0.76 -6.03
N LEU A 107 9.47 -0.04 -7.16
CA LEU A 107 9.96 -0.52 -8.45
C LEU A 107 11.49 -0.55 -8.50
N TRP A 108 12.15 0.40 -7.84
CA TRP A 108 13.62 0.47 -7.80
C TRP A 108 14.25 -0.50 -6.79
N TYR A 109 13.46 -1.04 -5.86
CA TYR A 109 13.95 -1.95 -4.83
C TYR A 109 14.15 -3.40 -5.34
N VAL A 110 13.53 -3.75 -6.47
CA VAL A 110 13.63 -5.07 -7.12
C VAL A 110 14.80 -5.09 -8.09
#